data_AF-A0A1Y2C1P3-F1
#
_entry.id   AF-A0A1Y2C1P3-F1
#
_cell.length_a   1.000
_cell.length_b   1.000
_cell.length_c   1.000
_cell.angle_alpha   90.00
_cell.angle_beta   90.00
_cell.angle_gamma   90.00
#
_symmetry.space_group_name_H-M   'P 1'
#
loop_
_entity.id
_entity.type
_entity.pdbx_description
1 polymer ?
#
loop_
_entity_poly.entity_id
_entity_poly.type
_entity_poly.pdbx_seq_one_letter_code
_entity_poly.pdbx_strand_id
1 'polypeptide(L)'
;MTLSIANDATTSVPILTCPPSLVPSVPENYPFNGLSDAQTALMKDFRQVHLPTIFAALTGLPCDNEQLFTDDPCLLRYLKATKWKLDESAKRLQDTLQWRREYRPTESDTGPMESHAALGGQYFSGFDKKGRPLLILISRLGGSVKDYETSIRFSIYTIEKGIRLMPKGVTQLAVLVDYSDMSMFNGYPISVTSKFMGVLSRYYPELLGTLVVVNPSWYMPVALGLLSPFLDPVTKAKMHFSNPNDGQVIKTEAGTGGWCNILDIVDAEMLPVELGGSFKFTFDAQTYWKAFLDIPM
;
A
#
# COMPACT_ATOMS: atom_id res chain seq x y z
N MET A 1 1.75 42.17 21.36
CA MET A 1 2.83 41.23 21.71
C MET A 1 2.38 39.86 21.23
N THR A 2 2.81 39.50 20.03
CA THR A 2 2.44 38.27 19.31
C THR A 2 3.21 37.09 19.90
N LEU A 3 2.53 36.20 20.62
CA LEU A 3 3.08 34.90 21.01
C LEU A 3 2.75 33.89 19.91
N SER A 4 3.58 33.86 18.87
CA SER A 4 3.74 32.69 18.02
C SER A 4 4.72 31.77 18.73
N ILE A 5 4.21 30.78 19.46
CA ILE A 5 5.01 29.62 19.85
C ILE A 5 4.75 28.60 18.75
N ALA A 6 5.55 28.66 17.67
CA ALA A 6 5.66 27.54 16.76
C ALA A 6 6.18 26.35 17.57
N ASN A 7 5.35 25.33 17.74
CA ASN A 7 5.70 24.16 18.54
C ASN A 7 6.71 23.32 17.74
N ASP A 8 8.00 23.57 17.96
CA ASP A 8 9.12 23.07 17.16
C ASP A 8 9.56 21.64 17.54
N ALA A 9 8.74 20.94 18.33
CA ALA A 9 9.04 19.67 18.96
C ALA A 9 8.84 18.47 18.01
N THR A 10 9.82 17.57 17.98
CA THR A 10 9.72 16.27 17.31
C THR A 10 8.70 15.37 18.02
N THR A 11 7.86 14.68 17.26
CA THR A 11 6.85 13.74 17.77
C THR A 11 7.17 12.30 17.37
N SER A 12 6.68 11.35 18.16
CA SER A 12 6.67 9.92 17.81
C SER A 12 5.28 9.39 17.51
N VAL A 13 4.26 10.26 17.51
CA VAL A 13 2.88 9.89 17.15
C VAL A 13 2.75 9.89 15.63
N PRO A 14 2.41 8.75 14.99
CA PRO A 14 2.23 8.69 13.54
C PRO A 14 0.92 9.37 13.10
N ILE A 15 0.88 9.85 11.86
CA ILE A 15 -0.36 10.36 11.26
C ILE A 15 -1.13 9.19 10.64
N LEU A 16 -2.12 8.67 11.37
CA LEU A 16 -2.95 7.53 10.97
C LEU A 16 -4.41 7.91 10.68
N THR A 17 -4.72 9.19 10.55
CA THR A 17 -6.07 9.66 10.21
C THR A 17 -5.99 10.64 9.06
N CYS A 18 -6.77 10.38 8.00
CA CYS A 18 -6.75 11.22 6.82
C CYS A 18 -7.28 12.62 7.16
N PRO A 19 -6.52 13.70 6.89
CA PRO A 19 -6.99 15.06 7.08
C PRO A 19 -8.25 15.33 6.25
N PRO A 20 -9.26 16.06 6.76
CA PRO A 20 -10.48 16.36 6.01
C PRO A 20 -10.23 17.04 4.66
N SER A 21 -9.15 17.82 4.53
CA SER A 21 -8.73 18.47 3.29
C SER A 21 -8.29 17.49 2.19
N LEU A 22 -7.84 16.29 2.57
CA LEU A 22 -7.38 15.23 1.65
C LEU A 22 -8.43 14.16 1.38
N VAL A 23 -9.57 14.21 2.08
CA VAL A 23 -10.70 13.30 1.82
C VAL A 23 -11.37 13.70 0.50
N PRO A 24 -11.41 12.82 -0.51
CA PRO A 24 -12.01 13.15 -1.78
C PRO A 24 -13.53 13.32 -1.66
N SER A 25 -14.09 14.22 -2.46
CA SER A 25 -15.54 14.28 -2.65
C SER A 25 -16.03 13.01 -3.35
N VAL A 26 -16.90 12.25 -2.69
CA VAL A 26 -17.43 10.99 -3.22
C VAL A 26 -18.78 11.23 -3.90
N PRO A 27 -18.92 10.97 -5.21
CA PRO A 27 -20.21 11.07 -5.90
C PRO A 27 -21.26 10.13 -5.30
N GLU A 28 -22.53 10.51 -5.41
CA GLU A 28 -23.65 9.70 -4.88
C GLU A 28 -23.71 8.30 -5.50
N ASN A 29 -23.38 8.18 -6.79
CA ASN A 29 -23.34 6.92 -7.52
C ASN A 29 -21.97 6.22 -7.47
N TYR A 30 -21.08 6.57 -6.55
CA TYR A 30 -19.81 5.85 -6.37
C TYR A 30 -20.04 4.37 -6.00
N PRO A 31 -19.28 3.41 -6.56
CA PRO A 31 -18.13 3.57 -7.46
C PRO A 31 -18.48 3.50 -8.96
N PHE A 32 -19.76 3.60 -9.32
CA PHE A 32 -20.24 3.52 -10.70
C PHE A 32 -20.03 4.82 -11.50
N ASN A 33 -19.59 5.89 -10.84
CA ASN A 33 -19.31 7.17 -11.50
C ASN A 33 -18.26 7.01 -12.61
N GLY A 34 -18.61 7.43 -13.83
CA GLY A 34 -17.72 7.37 -14.99
C GLY A 34 -17.64 5.99 -15.67
N LEU A 35 -18.40 4.99 -15.21
CA LEU A 35 -18.53 3.72 -15.93
C LEU A 35 -19.46 3.86 -17.12
N SER A 36 -19.17 3.16 -18.21
CA SER A 36 -20.11 2.99 -19.32
C SER A 36 -21.29 2.09 -18.93
N ASP A 37 -22.35 2.08 -19.73
CA ASP A 37 -23.49 1.19 -19.51
C ASP A 37 -23.07 -0.29 -19.52
N ALA A 38 -22.16 -0.67 -20.43
CA ALA A 38 -21.60 -2.03 -20.49
C ALA A 38 -20.80 -2.37 -19.22
N GLN A 39 -19.97 -1.45 -18.73
CA GLN A 39 -19.20 -1.65 -17.49
C GLN A 39 -20.11 -1.74 -16.27
N THR A 40 -21.17 -0.93 -16.24
CA THR A 40 -22.19 -0.97 -15.19
C THR A 40 -22.96 -2.28 -15.21
N ALA A 41 -23.28 -2.81 -16.40
CA ALA A 41 -23.91 -4.12 -16.55
C ALA A 41 -23.01 -5.24 -16.02
N LEU A 42 -21.71 -5.23 -16.35
CA LEU A 42 -20.74 -6.20 -15.83
C LEU A 42 -20.61 -6.14 -14.30
N MET A 43 -20.59 -4.94 -13.71
CA MET A 43 -20.59 -4.78 -12.24
C MET A 43 -21.84 -5.40 -11.59
N LYS A 44 -23.02 -5.16 -12.18
CA LYS A 44 -24.29 -5.73 -11.70
C LYS A 44 -24.28 -7.25 -11.82
N ASP A 45 -23.84 -7.79 -12.95
CA ASP A 45 -23.72 -9.23 -13.19
C ASP A 45 -22.75 -9.90 -12.21
N PHE A 46 -21.57 -9.29 -12.02
CA PHE A 46 -20.58 -9.76 -11.05
C PHE A 46 -21.18 -9.86 -9.65
N ARG A 47 -21.89 -8.83 -9.21
CA ARG A 47 -22.50 -8.78 -7.86
C ARG A 47 -23.70 -9.72 -7.71
N GLN A 48 -24.58 -9.78 -8.69
CA GLN A 48 -25.87 -10.48 -8.55
C GLN A 48 -25.79 -11.96 -8.91
N VAL A 49 -24.88 -12.35 -9.82
CA VAL A 49 -24.83 -13.72 -10.36
C VAL A 49 -23.56 -14.43 -9.90
N HIS A 50 -22.39 -13.84 -10.16
CA HIS A 50 -21.12 -14.51 -9.89
C HIS A 50 -20.78 -14.53 -8.40
N LEU A 51 -20.98 -13.43 -7.66
CA LEU A 51 -20.61 -13.35 -6.24
C LEU A 51 -21.32 -14.40 -5.36
N PRO A 52 -22.65 -14.63 -5.46
CA PRO A 52 -23.30 -15.73 -4.75
C PRO A 52 -22.73 -17.11 -5.11
N THR A 53 -22.45 -17.33 -6.40
CA THR A 53 -21.86 -18.59 -6.89
C THR A 53 -20.46 -18.81 -6.31
N ILE A 54 -19.64 -17.75 -6.24
CA ILE A 54 -18.33 -17.78 -5.61
C ILE A 54 -18.47 -18.20 -4.15
N PHE A 55 -19.31 -17.52 -3.37
CA PHE A 55 -19.51 -17.83 -1.95
C PHE A 55 -19.96 -19.27 -1.71
N ALA A 56 -20.84 -19.80 -2.56
CA ALA A 56 -21.29 -21.19 -2.49
C ALA A 56 -20.18 -22.22 -2.79
N ALA A 57 -19.17 -21.84 -3.56
CA ALA A 57 -18.04 -22.70 -3.92
C ALA A 57 -16.86 -22.65 -2.93
N LEU A 58 -16.83 -21.67 -2.02
CA LEU A 58 -15.75 -21.53 -1.04
C LEU A 58 -15.83 -22.61 0.05
N THR A 59 -14.66 -23.08 0.50
CA THR A 59 -14.54 -24.10 1.55
C THR A 59 -13.94 -23.53 2.83
N GLY A 60 -14.02 -24.27 3.94
CA GLY A 60 -13.51 -23.81 5.24
C GLY A 60 -14.35 -22.70 5.88
N LEU A 61 -13.91 -22.25 7.06
CA LEU A 61 -14.61 -21.20 7.81
C LEU A 61 -14.45 -19.84 7.12
N PRO A 62 -15.52 -19.05 6.95
CA PRO A 62 -15.43 -17.67 6.49
C PRO A 62 -14.42 -16.86 7.32
N CYS A 63 -13.66 -16.00 6.65
CA CYS A 63 -12.82 -15.02 7.35
C CYS A 63 -13.72 -13.97 8.02
N ASP A 64 -13.22 -13.26 9.02
CA ASP A 64 -13.86 -12.03 9.47
C ASP A 64 -14.08 -11.05 8.29
N ASN A 65 -15.18 -10.29 8.37
CA ASN A 65 -15.51 -9.25 7.40
C ASN A 65 -15.55 -9.70 5.92
N GLU A 66 -15.66 -11.00 5.63
CA GLU A 66 -15.53 -11.55 4.27
C GLU A 66 -16.55 -10.93 3.30
N GLN A 67 -17.79 -10.71 3.75
CA GLN A 67 -18.80 -10.03 2.95
C GLN A 67 -18.47 -8.55 2.74
N LEU A 68 -17.98 -7.86 3.78
CA LEU A 68 -17.59 -6.44 3.70
C LEU A 68 -16.40 -6.24 2.75
N PHE A 69 -15.49 -7.21 2.68
CA PHE A 69 -14.38 -7.20 1.72
C PHE A 69 -14.87 -7.22 0.28
N THR A 70 -16.04 -7.82 -0.01
CA THR A 70 -16.57 -7.97 -1.38
C THR A 70 -17.45 -6.81 -1.84
N ASP A 71 -17.27 -5.60 -1.29
CA ASP A 71 -18.02 -4.39 -1.67
C ASP A 71 -17.84 -3.98 -3.15
N ASP A 72 -18.67 -3.04 -3.62
CA ASP A 72 -18.62 -2.60 -5.03
C ASP A 72 -17.24 -2.06 -5.45
N PRO A 73 -16.54 -1.24 -4.64
CA PRO A 73 -15.16 -0.84 -4.93
C PRO A 73 -14.20 -2.02 -5.10
N CYS A 74 -14.33 -3.07 -4.27
CA CYS A 74 -13.55 -4.28 -4.40
C CYS A 74 -13.85 -5.00 -5.72
N LEU A 75 -15.12 -5.26 -6.04
CA LEU A 75 -15.51 -5.90 -7.31
C LEU A 75 -14.97 -5.12 -8.52
N LEU A 76 -15.04 -3.79 -8.47
CA LEU A 76 -14.51 -2.92 -9.51
C LEU A 76 -12.99 -3.07 -9.67
N ARG A 77 -12.21 -3.23 -8.58
CA ARG A 77 -10.76 -3.49 -8.66
C ARG A 77 -10.48 -4.79 -9.43
N TYR A 78 -11.24 -5.85 -9.18
CA TYR A 78 -11.08 -7.12 -9.89
C TYR A 78 -11.45 -7.02 -11.38
N LEU A 79 -12.49 -6.25 -11.74
CA LEU A 79 -12.82 -6.00 -13.14
C LEU A 79 -11.74 -5.17 -13.85
N LYS A 80 -11.24 -4.10 -13.21
CA LYS A 80 -10.16 -3.29 -13.78
C LYS A 80 -8.89 -4.11 -14.00
N ALA A 81 -8.52 -4.94 -13.02
CA ALA A 81 -7.30 -5.74 -13.07
C ALA A 81 -7.29 -6.81 -14.17
N THR A 82 -8.45 -7.25 -14.65
CA THR A 82 -8.59 -8.22 -15.76
C THR A 82 -9.01 -7.58 -17.07
N LYS A 83 -9.00 -6.24 -17.13
CA LYS A 83 -9.47 -5.46 -18.30
C LYS A 83 -10.92 -5.80 -18.67
N TRP A 84 -11.78 -5.86 -17.67
CA TRP A 84 -13.23 -6.06 -17.78
C TRP A 84 -13.65 -7.46 -18.27
N LYS A 85 -12.81 -8.46 -18.09
CA LYS A 85 -13.15 -9.86 -18.37
C LYS A 85 -13.78 -10.51 -17.13
N LEU A 86 -15.10 -10.63 -17.14
CA LEU A 86 -15.89 -11.01 -15.97
C LEU A 86 -15.52 -12.40 -15.40
N ASP A 87 -15.41 -13.42 -16.25
CA ASP A 87 -15.06 -14.78 -15.78
C ASP A 87 -13.67 -14.83 -15.13
N GLU A 88 -12.68 -14.13 -15.71
CA GLU A 88 -11.34 -14.02 -15.14
C GLU A 88 -11.38 -13.26 -13.80
N SER A 89 -12.19 -12.21 -13.68
CA SER A 89 -12.40 -11.46 -12.43
C SER A 89 -13.04 -12.33 -11.35
N ALA A 90 -14.08 -13.07 -11.71
CA ALA A 90 -14.80 -13.95 -10.79
C ALA A 90 -13.88 -15.04 -10.25
N LYS A 91 -13.11 -15.70 -11.14
CA LYS A 91 -12.13 -16.71 -10.74
C LYS A 91 -11.07 -16.13 -9.79
N ARG A 92 -10.50 -14.97 -10.12
CA ARG A 92 -9.47 -14.33 -9.29
C ARG A 92 -10.01 -13.89 -7.91
N LEU A 93 -11.24 -13.40 -7.85
CA LEU A 93 -11.90 -13.06 -6.59
C LEU A 93 -12.13 -14.32 -5.75
N GLN A 94 -12.63 -15.40 -6.35
CA GLN A 94 -12.80 -16.69 -5.68
C GLN A 94 -11.48 -17.19 -5.10
N ASP A 95 -10.39 -17.16 -5.87
CA ASP A 95 -9.06 -17.57 -5.40
C ASP A 95 -8.56 -16.69 -4.24
N THR A 96 -8.90 -15.41 -4.26
CA THR A 96 -8.57 -14.50 -3.15
C THR A 96 -9.37 -14.82 -1.90
N LEU A 97 -10.68 -15.00 -2.02
CA LEU A 97 -11.52 -15.33 -0.87
C LEU A 97 -11.13 -16.69 -0.28
N GLN A 98 -10.84 -17.69 -1.11
CA GLN A 98 -10.33 -18.99 -0.67
C GLN A 98 -8.96 -18.86 0.00
N TRP A 99 -8.08 -17.98 -0.48
CA TRP A 99 -6.82 -17.70 0.22
C TRP A 99 -7.03 -17.00 1.57
N ARG A 100 -7.99 -16.06 1.69
CA ARG A 100 -8.34 -15.43 2.97
C ARG A 100 -8.91 -16.45 3.97
N ARG A 101 -9.78 -17.34 3.49
CA ARG A 101 -9.94 -18.77 3.87
C ARG A 101 -8.88 -19.42 4.74
N GLU A 102 -7.69 -19.46 4.18
CA GLU A 102 -6.62 -20.34 4.61
C GLU A 102 -5.54 -19.56 5.37
N TYR A 103 -5.26 -18.35 4.88
CA TYR A 103 -4.18 -17.51 5.37
C TYR A 103 -4.56 -16.64 6.56
N ARG A 104 -5.85 -16.29 6.69
CA ARG A 104 -6.40 -15.45 7.77
C ARG A 104 -5.64 -14.12 7.95
N PRO A 105 -5.52 -13.28 6.89
CA PRO A 105 -4.67 -12.08 6.94
C PRO A 105 -5.13 -11.06 7.97
N THR A 106 -6.43 -11.00 8.24
CA THR A 106 -7.09 -10.05 9.15
C THR A 106 -7.16 -10.55 10.60
N GLU A 107 -7.08 -11.86 10.80
CA GLU A 107 -7.16 -12.54 12.11
C GLU A 107 -5.77 -13.08 12.54
N SER A 108 -4.69 -12.45 12.07
CA SER A 108 -3.34 -12.93 12.35
C SER A 108 -2.92 -12.69 13.80
N ASP A 109 -2.21 -13.66 14.39
CA ASP A 109 -1.55 -13.49 15.68
C ASP A 109 -0.43 -12.44 15.57
N THR A 110 -0.59 -11.35 16.31
CA THR A 110 0.31 -10.20 16.27
C THR A 110 1.56 -10.41 17.13
N GLY A 111 1.58 -11.38 18.05
CA GLY A 111 2.70 -11.62 18.97
C GLY A 111 4.04 -11.82 18.23
N PRO A 112 4.15 -12.77 17.28
CA PRO A 112 5.37 -12.97 16.50
C PRO A 112 5.80 -11.73 15.69
N MET A 113 4.85 -10.87 15.30
CA MET A 113 5.11 -9.70 14.46
C MET A 113 5.70 -8.52 15.21
N GLU A 114 5.59 -8.46 16.54
CA GLU A 114 6.05 -7.33 17.34
C GLU A 114 7.54 -7.03 17.11
N SER A 115 8.36 -8.08 17.04
CA SER A 115 9.80 -7.94 16.74
C SER A 115 10.09 -7.34 15.36
N HIS A 116 9.23 -7.62 14.37
CA HIS A 116 9.32 -7.05 13.02
C HIS A 116 8.83 -5.61 12.99
N ALA A 117 7.75 -5.31 13.71
CA ALA A 117 7.22 -3.96 13.85
C ALA A 117 8.22 -3.04 14.58
N ALA A 118 8.88 -3.54 15.62
CA ALA A 118 9.84 -2.80 16.42
C ALA A 118 11.07 -2.31 15.64
N LEU A 119 11.40 -2.94 14.50
CA LEU A 119 12.46 -2.46 13.62
C LEU A 119 12.15 -1.09 13.00
N GLY A 120 10.87 -0.75 12.78
CA GLY A 120 10.51 0.43 11.98
C GLY A 120 10.88 0.29 10.50
N GLY A 121 11.03 -0.94 10.01
CA GLY A 121 11.34 -1.23 8.59
C GLY A 121 10.16 -0.98 7.65
N GLN A 122 8.93 -0.99 8.17
CA GLN A 122 7.72 -0.60 7.45
C GLN A 122 6.72 0.01 8.43
N TYR A 123 6.07 1.10 8.06
CA TYR A 123 5.05 1.75 8.87
C TYR A 123 4.18 2.70 8.05
N PHE A 124 2.97 3.00 8.53
CA PHE A 124 2.14 4.07 8.00
C PHE A 124 2.38 5.37 8.76
N SER A 125 2.54 6.46 8.03
CA SER A 125 2.44 7.79 8.61
C SER A 125 2.22 8.80 7.48
N GLY A 126 1.10 9.51 7.53
CA GLY A 126 0.73 10.52 6.55
C GLY A 126 -0.14 10.00 5.42
N PHE A 127 -0.56 10.93 4.58
CA PHE A 127 -1.41 10.70 3.41
C PHE A 127 -0.87 11.53 2.25
N ASP A 128 -0.99 10.99 1.05
CA ASP A 128 -0.67 11.77 -0.14
C ASP A 128 -1.80 12.75 -0.50
N LYS A 129 -1.55 13.63 -1.48
CA LYS A 129 -2.52 14.65 -1.93
C LYS A 129 -3.82 14.07 -2.51
N LYS A 130 -3.91 12.75 -2.70
CA LYS A 130 -5.13 12.03 -3.14
C LYS A 130 -5.81 11.28 -2.00
N GLY A 131 -5.38 11.51 -0.76
CA GLY A 131 -5.92 10.86 0.44
C GLY A 131 -5.50 9.40 0.60
N ARG A 132 -4.48 8.93 -0.14
CA ARG A 132 -3.96 7.56 -0.04
C ARG A 132 -3.07 7.45 1.21
N PRO A 133 -3.30 6.45 2.10
CA PRO A 133 -2.41 6.20 3.22
C PRO A 133 -0.97 5.98 2.73
N LEU A 134 -0.02 6.61 3.40
CA LEU A 134 1.40 6.60 3.05
C LEU A 134 2.12 5.46 3.78
N LEU A 135 2.41 4.37 3.07
CA LEU A 135 3.25 3.28 3.57
C LEU A 135 4.71 3.65 3.32
N ILE A 136 5.48 3.80 4.39
CA ILE A 136 6.90 4.09 4.35
C ILE A 136 7.67 2.80 4.62
N LEU A 137 8.54 2.43 3.70
CA LEU A 137 9.43 1.26 3.80
C LEU A 137 10.86 1.74 3.93
N ILE A 138 11.55 1.32 4.99
CA ILE A 138 12.95 1.65 5.25
C ILE A 138 13.80 0.43 4.91
N SER A 139 14.25 0.38 3.64
CA SER A 139 14.71 -0.88 3.03
C SER A 139 15.94 -1.48 3.72
N ARG A 140 16.84 -0.62 4.24
CA ARG A 140 18.09 -1.05 4.91
C ARG A 140 17.86 -1.87 6.18
N LEU A 141 16.64 -1.88 6.71
CA LEU A 141 16.27 -2.65 7.90
C LEU A 141 15.63 -4.00 7.55
N GLY A 142 15.29 -4.23 6.27
CA GLY A 142 14.58 -5.45 5.87
C GLY A 142 15.35 -6.74 6.15
N GLY A 143 16.67 -6.71 6.03
CA GLY A 143 17.53 -7.86 6.31
C GLY A 143 17.84 -8.09 7.79
N SER A 144 17.36 -7.24 8.71
CA SER A 144 17.75 -7.29 10.13
C SER A 144 17.15 -8.47 10.89
N VAL A 145 15.95 -8.94 10.50
CA VAL A 145 15.31 -10.13 11.09
C VAL A 145 15.20 -11.22 10.02
N LYS A 146 15.68 -12.42 10.36
CA LYS A 146 15.79 -13.55 9.42
C LYS A 146 14.56 -14.44 9.36
N ASP A 147 13.56 -14.18 10.19
CA ASP A 147 12.24 -14.81 10.05
C ASP A 147 11.44 -14.15 8.91
N TYR A 148 11.71 -14.63 7.70
CA TYR A 148 11.12 -14.06 6.49
C TYR A 148 9.64 -14.41 6.31
N GLU A 149 9.16 -15.52 6.88
CA GLU A 149 7.74 -15.87 6.83
C GLU A 149 6.92 -14.90 7.69
N THR A 150 7.39 -14.63 8.92
CA THR A 150 6.76 -13.63 9.78
C THR A 150 6.91 -12.23 9.19
N SER A 151 8.02 -11.91 8.52
CA SER A 151 8.17 -10.65 7.77
C SER A 151 7.09 -10.49 6.70
N ILE A 152 6.85 -11.53 5.88
CA ILE A 152 5.81 -11.50 4.84
C ILE A 152 4.43 -11.36 5.48
N ARG A 153 4.16 -12.10 6.56
CA ARG A 153 2.88 -12.03 7.27
C ARG A 153 2.65 -10.65 7.88
N PHE A 154 3.68 -10.05 8.46
CA PHE A 154 3.63 -8.69 8.97
C PHE A 154 3.38 -7.66 7.87
N SER A 155 4.01 -7.81 6.69
CA SER A 155 3.73 -6.94 5.54
C SER A 155 2.29 -7.06 5.04
N ILE A 156 1.74 -8.28 5.01
CA ILE A 156 0.34 -8.51 4.64
C ILE A 156 -0.61 -7.89 5.67
N TYR A 157 -0.34 -8.11 6.97
CA TYR A 157 -1.12 -7.51 8.05
C TYR A 157 -1.07 -5.97 8.02
N THR A 158 0.11 -5.41 7.73
CA THR A 158 0.31 -3.98 7.49
C THR A 158 -0.57 -3.50 6.33
N ILE A 159 -0.59 -4.22 5.21
CA ILE A 159 -1.46 -3.85 4.08
C ILE A 159 -2.95 -3.89 4.45
N GLU A 160 -3.42 -4.92 5.17
CA GLU A 160 -4.82 -4.98 5.63
C GLU A 160 -5.16 -3.77 6.52
N LYS A 161 -4.27 -3.41 7.45
CA LYS A 161 -4.41 -2.20 8.28
C LYS A 161 -4.42 -0.92 7.43
N GLY A 162 -3.57 -0.84 6.41
CA GLY A 162 -3.53 0.27 5.46
C GLY A 162 -4.84 0.45 4.68
N ILE A 163 -5.50 -0.65 4.31
CA ILE A 163 -6.83 -0.59 3.68
C ILE A 163 -7.85 0.05 4.62
N ARG A 164 -7.75 -0.18 5.93
CA ARG A 164 -8.64 0.41 6.94
C ARG A 164 -8.40 1.90 7.19
N LEU A 165 -7.22 2.40 6.82
CA LEU A 165 -6.89 3.83 6.88
C LEU A 165 -7.46 4.63 5.69
N MET A 166 -7.92 3.97 4.63
CA MET A 166 -8.40 4.66 3.44
C MET A 166 -9.72 5.40 3.73
N PRO A 167 -9.80 6.72 3.49
CA PRO A 167 -11.08 7.41 3.55
C PRO A 167 -12.00 6.93 2.41
N LYS A 168 -13.30 7.15 2.55
CA LYS A 168 -14.29 6.80 1.52
C LYS A 168 -13.87 7.42 0.17
N GLY A 169 -13.93 6.63 -0.89
CA GLY A 169 -13.53 7.05 -2.25
C GLY A 169 -12.09 6.71 -2.61
N VAL A 170 -11.23 6.41 -1.62
CA VAL A 170 -9.86 5.97 -1.84
C VAL A 170 -9.78 4.45 -1.80
N THR A 171 -9.07 3.85 -2.76
CA THR A 171 -8.95 2.39 -2.90
C THR A 171 -7.51 1.90 -3.05
N GLN A 172 -6.55 2.83 -2.89
CA GLN A 172 -5.13 2.63 -3.20
C GLN A 172 -4.23 3.19 -2.10
N LEU A 173 -3.04 2.61 -1.99
CA LEU A 173 -1.95 3.08 -1.13
C LEU A 173 -0.96 3.94 -1.92
N ALA A 174 -0.30 4.86 -1.23
CA ALA A 174 0.93 5.49 -1.68
C ALA A 174 2.09 4.83 -0.95
N VAL A 175 3.14 4.42 -1.66
CA VAL A 175 4.28 3.70 -1.07
C VAL A 175 5.55 4.50 -1.28
N LEU A 176 6.25 4.84 -0.21
CA LEU A 176 7.60 5.38 -0.25
C LEU A 176 8.58 4.30 0.17
N VAL A 177 9.62 4.12 -0.62
CA VAL A 177 10.66 3.13 -0.34
C VAL A 177 11.99 3.86 -0.22
N ASP A 178 12.43 4.05 1.02
CA ASP A 178 13.71 4.66 1.33
C ASP A 178 14.83 3.64 1.08
N TYR A 179 15.73 4.00 0.16
CA TYR A 179 16.94 3.27 -0.19
C TYR A 179 18.21 3.91 0.38
N SER A 180 18.09 4.89 1.26
CA SER A 180 19.25 5.45 1.98
C SER A 180 20.02 4.33 2.69
N ASP A 181 21.35 4.34 2.50
CA ASP A 181 22.30 3.34 3.00
C ASP A 181 22.00 1.87 2.60
N MET A 182 21.24 1.67 1.53
CA MET A 182 20.99 0.34 1.00
C MET A 182 22.23 -0.25 0.33
N SER A 183 22.51 -1.50 0.69
CA SER A 183 23.52 -2.35 0.07
C SER A 183 22.91 -3.70 -0.34
N MET A 184 23.66 -4.50 -1.09
CA MET A 184 23.22 -5.84 -1.48
C MET A 184 23.08 -6.82 -0.28
N PHE A 185 23.50 -6.43 0.93
CA PHE A 185 23.60 -7.33 2.09
C PHE A 185 22.66 -7.00 3.24
N ASN A 186 22.05 -5.81 3.27
CA ASN A 186 21.17 -5.36 4.36
C ASN A 186 19.68 -5.35 4.02
N GLY A 187 19.32 -5.52 2.75
CA GLY A 187 17.93 -5.68 2.32
C GLY A 187 17.38 -7.10 2.51
N TYR A 188 16.09 -7.26 2.20
CA TYR A 188 15.49 -8.59 2.05
C TYR A 188 16.15 -9.36 0.90
N PRO A 189 16.33 -10.68 1.03
CA PRO A 189 16.69 -11.51 -0.11
C PRO A 189 15.69 -11.36 -1.26
N ILE A 190 16.17 -11.41 -2.50
CA ILE A 190 15.32 -11.33 -3.70
C ILE A 190 14.26 -12.42 -3.70
N SER A 191 14.55 -13.62 -3.19
CA SER A 191 13.57 -14.71 -3.07
C SER A 191 12.38 -14.35 -2.17
N VAL A 192 12.64 -13.69 -1.04
CA VAL A 192 11.62 -13.22 -0.10
C VAL A 192 10.79 -12.11 -0.74
N THR A 193 11.46 -11.16 -1.39
CA THR A 193 10.80 -10.07 -2.12
C THR A 193 9.90 -10.60 -3.23
N SER A 194 10.38 -11.55 -4.04
CA SER A 194 9.61 -12.19 -5.10
C SER A 194 8.42 -12.99 -4.55
N LYS A 195 8.57 -13.69 -3.42
CA LYS A 195 7.47 -14.38 -2.75
C LYS A 195 6.39 -13.40 -2.32
N PHE A 196 6.77 -12.30 -1.66
CA PHE A 196 5.83 -11.24 -1.26
C PHE A 196 5.14 -10.60 -2.47
N MET A 197 5.89 -10.26 -3.53
CA MET A 197 5.32 -9.73 -4.75
C MET A 197 4.32 -10.68 -5.40
N GLY A 198 4.58 -12.00 -5.38
CA GLY A 198 3.65 -13.01 -5.85
C GLY A 198 2.32 -13.00 -5.10
N VAL A 199 2.33 -12.76 -3.77
CA VAL A 199 1.10 -12.58 -2.97
C VAL A 199 0.36 -11.32 -3.41
N LEU A 200 1.04 -10.18 -3.51
CA LEU A 200 0.44 -8.91 -3.91
C LEU A 200 -0.20 -8.98 -5.29
N SER A 201 0.54 -9.46 -6.29
CA SER A 201 0.06 -9.58 -7.66
C SER A 201 -1.16 -10.51 -7.77
N ARG A 202 -1.29 -11.52 -6.90
CA ARG A 202 -2.41 -12.45 -6.95
C ARG A 202 -3.65 -11.93 -6.22
N TYR A 203 -3.47 -11.48 -4.98
CA TYR A 203 -4.56 -11.28 -4.02
C TYR A 203 -4.89 -9.82 -3.72
N TYR A 204 -4.05 -8.86 -4.14
CA TYR A 204 -4.25 -7.42 -3.89
C TYR A 204 -4.26 -6.62 -5.20
N PRO A 205 -5.19 -6.92 -6.14
CA PRO A 205 -5.26 -6.21 -7.42
C PRO A 205 -5.52 -4.72 -7.23
N GLU A 206 -4.90 -3.89 -8.08
CA GLU A 206 -5.14 -2.45 -8.17
C GLU A 206 -4.94 -1.68 -6.85
N LEU A 207 -4.17 -2.21 -5.88
CA LEU A 207 -3.94 -1.57 -4.59
C LEU A 207 -2.84 -0.49 -4.63
N LEU A 208 -1.83 -0.65 -5.50
CA LEU A 208 -0.77 0.35 -5.63
C LEU A 208 -1.29 1.56 -6.42
N GLY A 209 -1.26 2.74 -5.81
CA GLY A 209 -1.57 4.00 -6.47
C GLY A 209 -0.34 4.72 -7.00
N THR A 210 0.73 4.79 -6.20
CA THR A 210 2.03 5.35 -6.57
C THR A 210 3.11 4.70 -5.72
N LEU A 211 4.30 4.54 -6.29
CA LEU A 211 5.49 4.05 -5.63
C LEU A 211 6.59 5.08 -5.86
N VAL A 212 7.22 5.60 -4.81
CA VAL A 212 8.39 6.48 -4.95
C VAL A 212 9.57 5.82 -4.26
N VAL A 213 10.63 5.58 -5.02
CA VAL A 213 11.91 5.12 -4.50
C VAL A 213 12.74 6.34 -4.14
N VAL A 214 13.02 6.51 -2.86
CA VAL A 214 13.78 7.64 -2.30
C VAL A 214 15.24 7.24 -2.17
N ASN A 215 16.17 8.09 -2.62
CA ASN A 215 17.60 7.85 -2.59
C ASN A 215 18.00 6.49 -3.21
N PRO A 216 17.59 6.18 -4.47
CA PRO A 216 17.93 4.91 -5.11
C PRO A 216 19.45 4.67 -5.13
N SER A 217 19.85 3.47 -4.71
CA SER A 217 21.25 3.02 -4.77
C SER A 217 21.67 2.64 -6.20
N TRP A 218 22.97 2.60 -6.46
CA TRP A 218 23.56 2.36 -7.80
C TRP A 218 23.10 1.04 -8.45
N TYR A 219 22.74 0.03 -7.67
CA TYR A 219 22.32 -1.29 -8.16
C TYR A 219 20.80 -1.39 -8.42
N MET A 220 20.05 -0.31 -8.23
CA MET A 220 18.59 -0.27 -8.48
C MET A 220 18.17 -0.81 -9.85
N PRO A 221 18.85 -0.51 -10.98
CA PRO A 221 18.48 -1.08 -12.27
C PRO A 221 18.52 -2.62 -12.30
N VAL A 222 19.45 -3.23 -11.57
CA VAL A 222 19.57 -4.69 -11.46
C VAL A 222 18.39 -5.27 -10.68
N ALA A 223 18.04 -4.65 -9.55
CA ALA A 223 16.90 -5.07 -8.74
C ALA A 223 15.57 -5.01 -9.54
N LEU A 224 15.38 -3.94 -10.33
CA LEU A 224 14.19 -3.79 -11.18
C LEU A 224 14.14 -4.81 -12.31
N GLY A 225 15.28 -5.18 -12.88
CA GLY A 225 15.37 -6.27 -13.85
C GLY A 225 14.84 -7.59 -13.27
N LEU A 226 15.27 -7.93 -12.06
CA LEU A 226 14.87 -9.16 -11.36
C LEU A 226 13.40 -9.17 -10.96
N LEU A 227 12.83 -8.01 -10.58
CA LEU A 227 11.42 -7.89 -10.18
C LEU A 227 10.47 -7.61 -11.35
N SER A 228 11.01 -7.41 -12.56
CA SER A 228 10.24 -7.08 -13.77
C SER A 228 9.06 -8.01 -14.09
N PRO A 229 9.07 -9.32 -13.79
CA PRO A 229 7.91 -10.19 -14.01
C PRO A 229 6.66 -9.80 -13.20
N PHE A 230 6.84 -9.07 -12.10
CA PHE A 230 5.75 -8.58 -11.24
C PHE A 230 5.31 -7.15 -11.58
N LEU A 231 6.05 -6.45 -12.46
CA LEU A 231 5.85 -5.05 -12.79
C LEU A 231 5.26 -4.94 -14.20
N ASP A 232 3.94 -5.07 -14.30
CA ASP A 232 3.24 -4.81 -15.56
C ASP A 232 3.37 -3.32 -15.98
N PRO A 233 3.01 -2.96 -17.22
CA PRO A 233 3.16 -1.58 -17.70
C PRO A 233 2.46 -0.53 -16.82
N VAL A 234 1.31 -0.88 -16.22
CA VAL A 234 0.55 0.01 -15.33
C VAL A 234 1.31 0.23 -14.02
N THR A 235 1.89 -0.83 -13.46
CA THR A 235 2.69 -0.78 -12.22
C THR A 235 3.97 0.01 -12.44
N LYS A 236 4.66 -0.20 -13.58
CA LYS A 236 5.86 0.57 -13.95
C LYS A 236 5.56 2.07 -14.13
N ALA A 237 4.39 2.41 -14.67
CA ALA A 237 3.98 3.81 -14.84
C ALA A 237 3.70 4.52 -13.50
N LYS A 238 3.43 3.78 -12.43
CA LYS A 238 3.18 4.31 -11.08
C LYS A 238 4.46 4.48 -10.24
N MET A 239 5.61 4.02 -10.75
CA MET A 239 6.88 4.02 -10.04
C MET A 239 7.71 5.27 -10.39
N HIS A 240 8.16 6.01 -9.40
CA HIS A 240 8.97 7.22 -9.52
C HIS A 240 10.24 7.12 -8.67
N PHE A 241 11.20 7.99 -8.94
CA PHE A 241 12.44 8.12 -8.14
C PHE A 241 12.56 9.53 -7.57
N SER A 242 13.19 9.67 -6.41
CA SER A 242 13.45 10.99 -5.83
C SER A 242 14.72 11.02 -4.97
N ASN A 243 15.45 12.13 -5.03
CA ASN A 243 16.56 12.46 -4.13
C ASN A 243 16.25 13.80 -3.45
N PRO A 244 15.61 13.79 -2.27
CA PRO A 244 15.22 15.02 -1.58
C PRO A 244 16.39 15.98 -1.31
N ASN A 245 17.60 15.44 -1.13
CA ASN A 245 18.80 16.20 -0.77
C ASN A 245 19.56 16.79 -1.97
N ASP A 246 19.29 16.33 -3.20
CA ASP A 246 20.10 16.71 -4.36
C ASP A 246 19.61 18.00 -5.03
N GLY A 247 18.45 18.54 -4.64
CA GLY A 247 17.86 19.74 -5.24
C GLY A 247 17.54 19.62 -6.75
N GLN A 248 17.84 18.47 -7.37
CA GLN A 248 17.68 18.23 -8.79
C GLN A 248 16.33 17.56 -9.05
N VAL A 249 15.39 18.35 -9.58
CA VAL A 249 14.20 17.81 -10.24
C VAL A 249 14.62 17.36 -11.64
N ILE A 250 15.16 16.14 -11.77
CA ILE A 250 15.55 15.59 -13.07
C ILE A 250 14.29 15.13 -13.82
N LYS A 251 13.65 16.01 -14.59
CA LYS A 251 12.62 15.56 -15.54
C LYS A 251 13.28 14.71 -16.63
N THR A 252 13.14 13.38 -16.57
CA THR A 252 13.51 12.49 -17.69
C THR A 252 12.33 11.63 -18.13
N GLU A 253 12.28 11.41 -19.45
CA GLU A 253 11.20 10.77 -20.18
C GLU A 253 11.13 9.24 -20.02
N ALA A 254 9.88 8.76 -20.14
CA ALA A 254 9.32 7.42 -20.29
C ALA A 254 10.20 6.16 -20.08
N GLY A 255 9.81 5.38 -19.06
CA GLY A 255 10.17 3.96 -18.91
C GLY A 255 9.96 3.41 -17.50
N THR A 256 10.11 4.29 -16.49
CA THR A 256 9.98 4.00 -15.06
C THR A 256 9.52 5.26 -14.31
N GLY A 257 8.34 5.81 -14.66
CA GLY A 257 7.70 7.03 -14.12
C GLY A 257 8.55 8.28 -13.86
N GLY A 258 9.81 8.33 -14.31
CA GLY A 258 10.75 9.43 -14.16
C GLY A 258 11.20 9.70 -12.72
N TRP A 259 12.06 10.69 -12.58
CA TRP A 259 12.28 11.32 -11.28
C TRP A 259 11.16 12.32 -10.98
N CYS A 260 10.80 12.44 -9.71
CA CYS A 260 9.80 13.39 -9.22
C CYS A 260 10.29 14.14 -7.99
N ASN A 261 9.71 15.32 -7.74
CA ASN A 261 9.72 15.91 -6.42
C ASN A 261 8.64 15.24 -5.58
N ILE A 262 8.99 14.64 -4.43
CA ILE A 262 8.01 13.97 -3.55
C ILE A 262 6.92 14.95 -3.10
N LEU A 263 7.27 16.24 -2.96
CA LEU A 263 6.32 17.29 -2.57
C LEU A 263 5.27 17.60 -3.63
N ASP A 264 5.40 17.09 -4.86
CA ASP A 264 4.32 17.13 -5.85
C ASP A 264 3.22 16.09 -5.52
N ILE A 265 3.57 15.04 -4.78
CA ILE A 265 2.73 13.88 -4.46
C ILE A 265 2.17 13.96 -3.03
N VAL A 266 3.00 14.36 -2.06
CA VAL A 266 2.68 14.40 -0.63
C VAL A 266 2.88 15.82 -0.10
N ASP A 267 1.96 16.34 0.69
CA ASP A 267 2.16 17.65 1.35
C ASP A 267 3.32 17.57 2.35
N ALA A 268 4.12 18.63 2.46
CA ALA A 268 5.32 18.63 3.31
C ALA A 268 5.01 18.27 4.78
N GLU A 269 3.88 18.74 5.31
CA GLU A 269 3.41 18.45 6.68
C GLU A 269 2.98 16.99 6.91
N MET A 270 2.78 16.21 5.84
CA MET A 270 2.44 14.78 5.90
C MET A 270 3.66 13.88 5.68
N LEU A 271 4.83 14.45 5.42
CA LEU A 271 6.04 13.73 5.04
C LEU A 271 7.17 13.98 6.06
N PRO A 272 7.82 12.92 6.59
CA PRO A 272 8.96 13.09 7.49
C PRO A 272 10.07 13.97 6.91
N VAL A 273 10.75 14.73 7.76
CA VAL A 273 11.87 15.61 7.37
C VAL A 273 12.98 14.83 6.66
N GLU A 274 13.26 13.61 7.12
CA GLU A 274 14.29 12.73 6.55
C GLU A 274 13.98 12.31 5.10
N LEU A 275 12.70 12.40 4.70
CA LEU A 275 12.22 12.10 3.35
C LEU A 275 11.94 13.37 2.53
N GLY A 276 12.30 14.55 3.04
CA GLY A 276 12.16 15.84 2.34
C GLY A 276 10.90 16.63 2.66
N GLY A 277 10.15 16.24 3.69
CA GLY A 277 9.01 17.01 4.17
C GLY A 277 9.33 17.97 5.32
N SER A 278 8.30 18.34 6.07
CA SER A 278 8.38 19.20 7.26
C SER A 278 7.82 18.54 8.51
N PHE A 279 7.35 17.30 8.44
CA PHE A 279 6.86 16.56 9.60
C PHE A 279 8.02 16.06 10.45
N LYS A 280 8.25 16.68 11.61
CA LYS A 280 9.30 16.28 12.55
C LYS A 280 8.89 15.01 13.29
N PHE A 281 9.21 13.86 12.70
CA PHE A 281 8.81 12.54 13.21
C PHE A 281 10.02 11.69 13.54
N THR A 282 9.98 11.01 14.68
CA THR A 282 10.95 9.96 15.01
C THR A 282 10.18 8.70 15.38
N PHE A 283 10.47 7.62 14.65
CA PHE A 283 9.84 6.33 14.90
C PHE A 283 10.20 5.82 16.30
N ASP A 284 9.18 5.58 17.11
CA ASP A 284 9.27 4.88 18.39
C ASP A 284 8.43 3.60 18.32
N ALA A 285 9.07 2.45 18.55
CA ALA A 285 8.46 1.14 18.36
C ALA A 285 7.20 0.95 19.21
N GLN A 286 7.26 1.33 20.50
CA GLN A 286 6.17 1.12 21.43
C GLN A 286 4.97 2.02 21.11
N THR A 287 5.24 3.30 20.87
CA THR A 287 4.21 4.29 20.51
C THR A 287 3.54 3.92 19.21
N TYR A 288 4.33 3.57 18.18
CA TYR A 288 3.80 3.19 16.88
C TYR A 288 2.99 1.89 16.97
N TRP A 289 3.53 0.85 17.62
CA TRP A 289 2.87 -0.47 17.68
C TRP A 289 1.50 -0.37 18.36
N LYS A 290 1.40 0.38 19.46
CA LYS A 290 0.13 0.66 20.12
C LYS A 290 -0.87 1.33 19.18
N ALA A 291 -0.46 2.45 18.55
CA ALA A 291 -1.33 3.19 17.63
C ALA A 291 -1.76 2.36 16.41
N PHE A 292 -0.88 1.49 15.92
CA PHE A 292 -1.14 0.59 14.80
C PHE A 292 -2.13 -0.53 15.17
N LEU A 293 -2.05 -1.08 16.37
CA LEU A 293 -3.01 -2.06 16.86
C LEU A 293 -4.40 -1.46 17.06
N ASP A 294 -4.49 -0.17 17.44
CA ASP A 294 -5.76 0.56 17.61
C ASP A 294 -6.53 0.81 16.29
N ILE A 295 -5.90 0.61 15.12
CA ILE A 295 -6.60 0.64 13.82
C ILE A 295 -7.61 -0.52 13.78
N PRO A 296 -8.91 -0.29 13.54
CA PRO A 296 -9.90 -1.35 13.52
C PRO A 296 -9.68 -2.32 12.34
N MET A 297 -9.98 -3.60 12.54
CA MET A 297 -9.89 -4.66 11.53
C MET A 297 -11.23 -4.99 10.87
#